data_AF-A0A9P1ISJ3-F1
#
_entry.id   AF-A0A9P1ISJ3-F1
#
_cell.length_a   1.000
_cell.length_b   1.000
_cell.length_c   1.000
_cell.angle_alpha   90.00
_cell.angle_beta   90.00
_cell.angle_gamma   90.00
#
_symmetry.space_group_name_H-M   'P 1'
#
loop_
_entity.id
_entity.type
_entity.pdbx_description
1 polymer ?
#
loop_
_entity_poly.entity_id
_entity_poly.type
_entity_poly.pdbx_seq_one_letter_code
_entity_poly.pdbx_strand_id
1 'polypeptide(L)'
;MNVTQKLEELMLSIEGICAIFATDYDGVIVVQVGDVPRSKTNTNWLITAHLNVIGQIPKLLMGDHQSSFFQFDSVQAAVHSIDEYFFYVLAGNVTPTGAILNIRDQLLPISNYLTKICPPVERIPDDDVMSYM
;
A
#
# COMPACT_ATOMS: atom_id res chain seq x y z
N MET A 1 -16.78 -11.00 -4.99
CA MET A 1 -15.34 -11.23 -5.22
C MET A 1 -14.68 -11.48 -3.88
N ASN A 2 -13.77 -12.45 -3.74
CA ASN A 2 -13.00 -12.62 -2.51
C ASN A 2 -11.66 -11.86 -2.67
N VAL A 3 -11.47 -10.79 -1.89
CA VAL A 3 -10.29 -9.90 -1.99
C VAL A 3 -9.01 -10.65 -1.65
N THR A 4 -9.02 -11.40 -0.55
CA THR A 4 -7.85 -12.19 -0.10
C THR A 4 -7.45 -13.18 -1.18
N GLN A 5 -8.40 -13.93 -1.75
CA GLN A 5 -8.10 -14.88 -2.82
C GLN A 5 -7.51 -14.20 -4.06
N LYS A 6 -8.04 -13.03 -4.46
CA LYS A 6 -7.50 -12.30 -5.63
C LYS A 6 -6.12 -11.73 -5.39
N LEU A 7 -5.84 -11.23 -4.18
CA LEU A 7 -4.50 -10.80 -3.82
C LEU A 7 -3.52 -11.99 -3.78
N GLU A 8 -3.96 -13.16 -3.33
CA GLU A 8 -3.13 -14.37 -3.33
C GLU A 8 -2.82 -14.85 -4.75
N GLU A 9 -3.83 -14.92 -5.62
CA GLU A 9 -3.63 -15.23 -7.05
C GLU A 9 -2.66 -14.24 -7.72
N LEU A 10 -2.80 -12.95 -7.41
CA LEU A 10 -1.95 -11.89 -7.92
C LEU A 10 -0.51 -12.01 -7.40
N MET A 11 -0.33 -12.29 -6.12
CA MET A 11 0.98 -12.53 -5.50
C MET A 11 1.68 -13.72 -6.17
N LEU A 12 0.96 -14.82 -6.39
CA LEU A 12 1.50 -16.03 -7.01
C LEU A 12 1.77 -15.86 -8.52
N SER A 13 1.18 -14.85 -9.17
CA SER A 13 1.38 -14.60 -10.60
C SER A 13 2.74 -13.99 -10.95
N ILE A 14 3.43 -13.41 -9.97
CA ILE A 14 4.74 -12.76 -10.15
C ILE A 14 5.74 -13.40 -9.22
N GLU A 15 6.72 -14.09 -9.80
CA GLU A 15 7.79 -14.72 -9.03
C GLU A 15 8.57 -13.67 -8.22
N GLY A 16 8.83 -13.98 -6.95
CA GLY A 16 9.62 -13.13 -6.06
C GLY A 16 8.81 -12.17 -5.19
N ILE A 17 7.50 -12.01 -5.44
CA ILE A 17 6.60 -11.31 -4.49
C ILE A 17 6.37 -12.23 -3.28
N CYS A 18 6.67 -11.70 -2.09
CA CYS A 18 6.57 -12.43 -0.83
C CYS A 18 5.25 -12.14 -0.10
N ALA A 19 4.73 -10.92 -0.24
CA ALA A 19 3.50 -10.51 0.42
C ALA A 19 2.85 -9.31 -0.27
N ILE A 20 1.53 -9.25 -0.15
CA ILE A 20 0.74 -8.07 -0.53
C ILE A 20 -0.22 -7.76 0.63
N PHE A 21 -0.25 -6.51 1.07
CA PHE A 21 -1.20 -6.07 2.07
C PHE A 21 -1.68 -4.66 1.80
N ALA A 22 -2.87 -4.32 2.26
CA ALA A 22 -3.43 -2.99 2.14
C ALA A 22 -3.68 -2.38 3.51
N THR A 23 -3.41 -1.09 3.66
CA THR A 23 -3.80 -0.30 4.82
C THR A 23 -4.73 0.83 4.43
N ASP A 24 -5.53 1.29 5.39
CA ASP A 24 -6.17 2.61 5.31
C ASP A 24 -5.14 3.74 5.50
N TYR A 25 -5.62 4.99 5.54
CA TYR A 25 -4.79 6.18 5.77
C TYR A 25 -4.15 6.25 7.16
N ASP A 26 -4.71 5.55 8.15
CA ASP A 26 -4.17 5.49 9.51
C ASP A 26 -3.10 4.39 9.67
N GLY A 27 -2.89 3.59 8.61
CA GLY A 27 -1.91 2.50 8.61
C GLY A 27 -2.44 1.20 9.20
N VAL A 28 -3.75 1.08 9.42
CA VAL A 28 -4.38 -0.15 9.88
C VAL A 28 -4.48 -1.13 8.72
N ILE A 29 -3.94 -2.33 8.89
CA ILE A 29 -3.99 -3.38 7.87
C ILE A 29 -5.44 -3.86 7.71
N VAL A 30 -6.00 -3.70 6.51
CA VAL A 30 -7.36 -4.11 6.16
C VAL A 30 -7.39 -5.52 5.55
N VAL A 31 -6.38 -5.84 4.74
CA VAL A 31 -6.22 -7.15 4.12
C VAL A 31 -4.75 -7.48 3.91
N GLN A 32 -4.40 -8.75 4.02
CA GLN A 32 -3.03 -9.25 3.88
C GLN A 32 -3.01 -10.65 3.27
N VAL A 33 -2.04 -10.90 2.40
CA VAL A 33 -1.64 -12.22 1.88
C VAL A 33 -0.12 -12.37 1.89
N GLY A 34 0.34 -13.62 1.94
CA GLY A 34 1.76 -13.96 1.94
C GLY A 34 2.45 -13.86 3.30
N ASP A 35 3.74 -14.17 3.32
CA ASP A 35 4.56 -14.16 4.52
C ASP A 35 5.10 -12.76 4.76
N VAL A 36 4.25 -11.90 5.31
CA VAL A 36 4.70 -10.64 5.89
C VAL A 36 5.56 -11.01 7.11
N PRO A 37 6.85 -10.62 7.17
CA PRO A 37 7.75 -11.02 8.25
C PRO A 37 7.08 -10.80 9.61
N ARG A 38 6.78 -11.89 10.33
CA ARG A 38 5.99 -11.88 11.59
C ARG A 38 6.58 -11.04 12.72
N SER A 39 7.82 -10.57 12.56
CA SER A 39 8.33 -9.45 13.35
C SER A 39 7.41 -8.24 13.11
N LYS A 40 6.46 -8.02 14.02
CA LYS A 40 5.59 -6.82 14.04
C LYS A 40 6.39 -5.53 13.86
N THR A 41 7.66 -5.55 14.26
CA THR A 41 8.61 -4.46 14.08
C THR A 41 8.84 -4.14 12.61
N ASN A 42 8.94 -5.13 11.71
CA ASN A 42 9.36 -4.94 10.32
C ASN A 42 8.29 -4.32 9.42
N THR A 43 7.04 -4.72 9.57
CA THR A 43 5.95 -4.17 8.74
C THR A 43 5.49 -2.82 9.27
N ASN A 44 5.44 -2.66 10.60
CA ASN A 44 5.03 -1.40 11.21
C ASN A 44 6.01 -0.27 10.92
N TRP A 45 7.32 -0.53 10.84
CA TRP A 45 8.26 0.56 10.50
C TRP A 45 8.05 1.04 9.06
N LEU A 46 7.76 0.16 8.11
CA LEU A 46 7.52 0.55 6.72
C LEU A 46 6.23 1.37 6.60
N ILE A 47 5.15 0.91 7.24
CA ILE A 47 3.88 1.65 7.28
C ILE A 47 4.10 3.03 7.90
N THR A 48 4.70 3.09 9.10
CA THR A 48 4.95 4.34 9.82
C THR A 48 5.85 5.28 9.03
N ALA A 49 6.93 4.78 8.42
CA ALA A 49 7.83 5.57 7.59
C ALA A 49 7.10 6.13 6.35
N HIS A 50 6.29 5.31 5.69
CA HIS A 50 5.50 5.73 4.54
C HIS A 50 4.48 6.82 4.94
N LEU A 51 3.74 6.65 6.04
CA LEU A 51 2.76 7.64 6.52
C LEU A 51 3.39 9.00 6.85
N ASN A 52 4.62 9.01 7.39
CA ASN A 52 5.34 10.25 7.67
C ASN A 52 5.75 10.99 6.39
N VAL A 53 6.03 10.27 5.30
CA VAL A 53 6.50 10.84 4.05
C VAL A 53 5.33 11.21 3.12
N ILE A 54 4.28 10.39 3.05
CA ILE A 54 3.18 10.57 2.09
C ILE A 54 2.47 11.92 2.25
N GLY A 55 2.32 12.42 3.49
CA GLY A 55 1.77 13.75 3.77
C GLY A 55 2.66 14.91 3.32
N GLN A 56 3.94 14.67 3.05
CA GLN A 56 4.87 15.68 2.53
C GLN A 56 4.95 15.66 1.00
N ILE A 57 4.60 14.55 0.33
CA ILE A 57 4.73 14.40 -1.13
C ILE A 57 3.94 15.47 -1.91
N PRO A 58 2.69 15.84 -1.57
CA PRO A 58 1.95 16.89 -2.27
C PRO A 58 2.68 18.24 -2.30
N LYS A 59 3.54 18.51 -1.30
CA LYS A 59 4.31 19.76 -1.19
C LYS A 59 5.43 19.86 -2.23
N LEU A 60 5.74 18.78 -2.95
CA LEU A 60 6.71 18.77 -4.04
C LEU A 60 6.14 19.35 -5.35
N LEU A 61 4.83 19.60 -5.44
CA LEU A 61 4.16 20.16 -6.62
C LEU A 61 4.37 19.33 -7.90
N MET A 62 4.46 18.00 -7.77
CA MET A 62 4.70 17.06 -8.88
C MET A 62 3.43 16.33 -9.38
N GLY A 63 2.25 16.80 -8.95
CA GLY A 63 0.98 16.12 -9.20
C GLY A 63 0.68 15.00 -8.20
N ASP A 64 -0.30 14.17 -8.53
CA ASP A 64 -0.81 13.13 -7.63
C ASP A 64 0.19 11.99 -7.45
N HIS A 65 0.52 11.70 -6.20
CA HIS A 65 1.38 10.57 -5.86
C HIS A 65 0.72 9.24 -6.24
N GLN A 66 1.35 8.50 -7.13
CA GLN A 66 0.87 7.18 -7.55
C GLN A 66 1.51 6.07 -6.73
N SER A 67 2.82 6.10 -6.55
CA SER A 67 3.57 5.01 -5.92
C SER A 67 4.89 5.46 -5.34
N SER A 68 5.22 4.94 -4.16
CA SER A 68 6.53 5.03 -3.54
C SER A 68 7.25 3.69 -3.69
N PHE A 69 8.56 3.72 -3.90
CA PHE A 69 9.37 2.53 -4.01
C PHE A 69 10.56 2.60 -3.05
N PHE A 70 10.79 1.51 -2.33
CA PHE A 70 11.82 1.42 -1.31
C PHE A 70 12.68 0.18 -1.56
N GLN A 71 14.00 0.37 -1.62
CA GLN A 71 14.98 -0.69 -1.77
C GLN A 71 15.74 -0.87 -0.44
N PHE A 72 15.70 -2.09 0.10
CA PHE A 72 16.49 -2.50 1.26
C PHE A 72 17.47 -3.61 0.85
N ASP A 73 18.34 -4.02 1.77
CA ASP A 73 19.42 -4.97 1.48
C ASP A 73 18.91 -6.32 0.93
N SER A 74 17.83 -6.86 1.51
CA SER A 74 17.28 -8.18 1.14
C SER A 74 15.86 -8.14 0.58
N VAL A 75 15.18 -7.00 0.70
CA VAL A 75 13.77 -6.82 0.35
C VAL A 75 13.60 -5.50 -0.38
N GLN A 76 12.64 -5.46 -1.29
CA GLN A 76 12.14 -4.23 -1.89
C GLN A 76 10.64 -4.13 -1.66
N ALA A 77 10.14 -2.90 -1.60
CA ALA A 77 8.73 -2.62 -1.35
C ALA A 77 8.22 -1.55 -2.32
N ALA A 78 7.12 -1.85 -3.01
CA ALA A 78 6.32 -0.83 -3.68
C ALA A 78 5.09 -0.52 -2.83
N VAL A 79 4.79 0.77 -2.68
CA VAL A 79 3.58 1.24 -2.00
C VAL A 79 2.76 2.03 -2.99
N HIS A 80 1.61 1.48 -3.36
CA HIS A 80 0.71 2.07 -4.34
C HIS A 80 -0.42 2.82 -3.62
N SER A 81 -0.53 4.12 -3.86
CA SER A 81 -1.67 4.92 -3.43
C SER A 81 -2.81 4.69 -4.42
N ILE A 82 -3.85 3.96 -4.03
CA ILE A 82 -5.00 3.65 -4.88
C ILE A 82 -6.25 4.00 -4.08
N ASP A 83 -7.00 4.98 -4.58
CA ASP A 83 -8.15 5.55 -3.88
C ASP A 83 -7.74 5.94 -2.44
N GLU A 84 -8.44 5.41 -1.45
CA GLU A 84 -8.23 5.65 -0.03
C GLU A 84 -7.43 4.55 0.68
N TYR A 85 -6.72 3.73 -0.10
CA TYR A 85 -5.87 2.64 0.39
C TYR A 85 -4.42 2.78 -0.05
N PHE A 86 -3.53 2.28 0.80
CA PHE A 86 -2.14 2.04 0.47
C PHE A 86 -1.89 0.55 0.32
N PHE A 87 -1.58 0.11 -0.90
CA PHE A 87 -1.21 -1.28 -1.17
C PHE A 87 0.30 -1.44 -1.13
N TYR A 88 0.79 -2.25 -0.20
CA TYR A 88 2.17 -2.60 -0.02
C TYR A 88 2.46 -3.94 -0.68
N VAL A 89 3.47 -3.96 -1.55
CA VAL A 89 3.91 -5.14 -2.28
C VAL A 89 5.37 -5.39 -1.91
N LEU A 90 5.59 -6.44 -1.13
CA LEU A 90 6.93 -6.85 -0.68
C LEU A 90 7.48 -7.92 -1.60
N ALA A 91 8.72 -7.75 -2.05
CA ALA A 91 9.39 -8.70 -2.90
C ALA A 91 10.86 -8.87 -2.51
N GLY A 92 11.46 -10.01 -2.87
CA GLY A 92 12.90 -10.21 -2.72
C GLY A 92 13.69 -9.22 -3.58
N ASN A 93 14.89 -8.81 -3.15
CA ASN A 93 15.73 -7.80 -3.81
C ASN A 93 16.16 -8.11 -5.26
N VAL A 94 15.99 -9.34 -5.74
CA VAL A 94 16.27 -9.75 -7.14
C VAL A 94 15.05 -9.67 -8.07
N THR A 95 13.87 -9.42 -7.50
CA THR A 95 12.62 -9.35 -8.28
C THR A 95 12.64 -8.12 -9.20
N PRO A 96 12.23 -8.23 -10.47
CA PRO A 96 12.24 -7.08 -11.37
C PRO A 96 11.32 -5.95 -10.88
N THR A 97 11.89 -4.77 -10.61
CA THR A 97 11.14 -3.60 -10.11
C THR A 97 9.96 -3.22 -11.02
N GLY A 98 10.13 -3.34 -12.34
CA GLY A 98 9.05 -3.09 -13.30
C GLY A 98 7.86 -4.05 -13.12
N ALA A 99 8.11 -5.32 -12.78
CA ALA A 99 7.04 -6.27 -12.51
C ALA A 99 6.27 -5.91 -11.23
N ILE A 100 6.99 -5.46 -10.20
CA ILE A 100 6.38 -5.01 -8.93
C ILE A 100 5.54 -3.76 -9.18
N LEU A 101 6.04 -2.77 -9.93
CA LEU A 101 5.32 -1.52 -10.18
C LEU A 101 4.08 -1.72 -11.07
N ASN A 102 4.16 -2.60 -12.08
CA ASN A 102 3.05 -2.89 -12.99
C ASN A 102 1.88 -3.62 -12.31
N ILE A 103 2.06 -4.14 -11.11
CA ILE A 103 0.99 -4.80 -10.35
C ILE A 103 -0.15 -3.81 -10.01
N ARG A 104 0.15 -2.50 -9.99
CA ARG A 104 -0.82 -1.42 -9.73
C ARG A 104 -2.10 -1.56 -10.54
N ASP A 105 -1.98 -1.85 -11.84
CA ASP A 105 -3.13 -1.95 -12.74
C ASP A 105 -4.06 -3.11 -12.35
N GLN A 106 -3.49 -4.17 -11.79
CA GLN A 106 -4.23 -5.33 -11.30
C GLN A 106 -4.80 -5.10 -9.88
N LEU A 107 -4.20 -4.19 -9.11
CA LEU A 107 -4.71 -3.77 -7.81
C LEU A 107 -5.90 -2.81 -7.90
N LEU A 108 -6.00 -1.98 -8.96
CA LEU A 108 -7.13 -1.08 -9.19
C LEU A 108 -8.52 -1.74 -9.09
N PRO A 109 -8.82 -2.85 -9.80
CA PRO A 109 -10.11 -3.51 -9.67
C PRO A 109 -10.34 -4.13 -8.28
N ILE A 110 -9.26 -4.49 -7.57
CA ILE A 110 -9.33 -5.01 -6.19
C ILE A 110 -9.68 -3.89 -5.23
N SER A 111 -9.02 -2.73 -5.34
CA SER A 111 -9.30 -1.50 -4.57
C SER A 111 -10.76 -1.07 -4.74
N ASN A 112 -11.22 -0.94 -5.98
CA ASN A 112 -12.60 -0.57 -6.30
C ASN A 112 -13.66 -1.45 -5.63
N TYR A 113 -13.37 -2.74 -5.43
CA TYR A 113 -14.25 -3.63 -4.71
C TYR A 113 -14.06 -3.53 -3.19
N LEU A 114 -12.82 -3.37 -2.72
CA LEU A 114 -12.50 -3.19 -1.31
C LEU A 114 -13.24 -1.97 -0.74
N THR A 115 -13.19 -0.82 -1.43
CA THR A 115 -13.91 0.42 -1.06
C THR A 115 -15.42 0.22 -0.93
N LYS A 116 -16.02 -0.73 -1.68
CA LYS A 116 -17.46 -1.02 -1.60
C LYS A 116 -17.84 -1.84 -0.36
N ILE A 117 -16.94 -2.70 0.11
CA ILE A 117 -17.22 -3.62 1.23
C ILE A 117 -16.67 -3.12 2.56
N CYS A 118 -15.61 -2.32 2.49
CA CYS A 118 -14.96 -1.63 3.58
C CYS A 118 -14.80 -0.20 3.08
N PRO A 119 -15.79 0.68 3.27
CA PRO A 119 -15.57 2.08 3.00
C PRO A 119 -14.45 2.55 3.94
N PRO A 120 -13.44 3.26 3.42
CA PRO A 120 -12.40 3.85 4.24
C PRO A 120 -13.03 4.87 5.19
N VAL A 121 -12.38 5.08 6.34
CA VAL A 121 -12.83 6.09 7.29
C VAL A 121 -12.62 7.46 6.66
N GLU A 122 -13.70 8.24 6.54
CA GLU A 122 -13.61 9.61 6.02
C GLU A 122 -12.55 10.39 6.79
N ARG A 123 -11.50 10.79 6.07
CA ARG A 123 -10.50 11.68 6.62
C ARG A 123 -11.08 13.08 6.66
N ILE A 124 -11.49 13.54 7.84
CA ILE A 124 -11.82 14.95 8.06
C ILE A 124 -10.54 15.74 7.76
N PRO A 125 -10.52 16.64 6.76
CA PRO A 125 -9.33 17.41 6.43
C PRO A 125 -8.88 18.22 7.66
N ASP A 126 -7.58 18.24 7.96
CA ASP A 126 -7.03 19.02 9.09
C ASP A 126 -7.40 20.53 8.99
N ASP A 127 -7.69 21.02 7.78
CA ASP A 127 -8.15 22.38 7.52
C ASP A 127 -9.53 22.69 8.13
N ASP A 128 -10.41 21.68 8.28
CA ASP A 128 -11.74 21.87 8.89
C ASP A 128 -11.68 21.96 10.42
N VAL A 129 -10.63 21.40 11.05
CA VAL A 129 -10.44 21.44 12.51
C VAL A 129 -10.13 22.85 13.00
N MET A 130 -9.52 23.68 12.16
CA MET A 130 -9.21 25.08 12.45
C MET A 130 -10.42 26.02 12.33
N SER A 131 -11.58 25.53 11.84
CA SER A 131 -12.81 26.33 11.76
C SER A 131 -13.67 26.27 13.04
N TYR A 132 -13.30 25.41 13.99
CA TYR A 132 -14.03 25.18 15.25
C TYR A 132 -13.26 25.62 16.50
N MET A 133 -12.14 26.34 16.35
CA MET A 133 -11.41 27.01 17.44
C MET A 133 -11.47 28.53 17.28
#